data_AF-A0A845TU24-F1
#
_entry.id   AF-A0A845TU24-F1
#
_cell.length_a   1.000
_cell.length_b   1.000
_cell.length_c   1.000
_cell.angle_alpha   90.00
_cell.angle_beta   90.00
_cell.angle_gamma   90.00
#
_symmetry.space_group_name_H-M   'P 1'
#
loop_
_entity.id
_entity.type
_entity.pdbx_description
1 polymer ?
#
loop_
_entity_poly.entity_id
_entity_poly.type
_entity_poly.pdbx_seq_one_letter_code
_entity_poly.pdbx_strand_id
1 'polypeptide(L)'
;MIRNPLQHLVLAAALLASLTLASHPVHAAAAFEFDDPQFVTDFGNWNFGINFRADRNLQVSALGYFWDTELSSAAHKVALFSADGTRLAAATVSAGDALNGHFRYSLIDAVTLTAGNSYRVVGSSASDFYFYDAVNFSSTAGISYLGNVYSAATGTGALFDQTPDAGNDTVNGYWGPSLAVSPVPEPSTYGLLLAGLGLMGVMHQVRRRRPTR
;
A
#
# COMPACT_ATOMS: atom_id res chain seq x y z
N MET A 1 -19.40 -61.36 5.70
CA MET A 1 -19.23 -60.28 4.69
C MET A 1 -18.73 -59.04 5.45
N ILE A 2 -17.40 -58.87 5.54
CA ILE A 2 -16.73 -57.93 6.45
C ILE A 2 -16.48 -56.63 5.66
N ARG A 3 -17.17 -55.54 6.02
CA ARG A 3 -16.95 -54.20 5.43
C ARG A 3 -15.78 -53.53 6.17
N ASN A 4 -14.71 -53.23 5.44
CA ASN A 4 -13.48 -52.60 5.96
C ASN A 4 -13.73 -51.13 6.37
N PRO A 5 -13.47 -50.73 7.63
CA PRO A 5 -13.65 -49.35 8.09
C PRO A 5 -12.54 -48.38 7.61
N LEU A 6 -11.53 -48.87 6.88
CA LEU A 6 -10.38 -48.10 6.42
C LEU A 6 -10.67 -47.17 5.22
N GLN A 7 -11.81 -47.35 4.53
CA GLN A 7 -12.13 -46.55 3.32
C GLN A 7 -12.69 -45.15 3.63
N HIS A 8 -13.19 -44.91 4.86
CA HIS A 8 -13.69 -43.59 5.25
C HIS A 8 -12.60 -42.64 5.76
N LEU A 9 -11.42 -43.17 6.12
CA LEU A 9 -10.30 -42.37 6.64
C LEU A 9 -9.48 -41.69 5.53
N VAL A 10 -9.48 -42.24 4.32
CA VAL A 10 -8.72 -41.68 3.18
C VAL A 10 -9.46 -40.52 2.51
N LEU A 11 -10.79 -40.47 2.57
CA LEU A 11 -11.59 -39.37 2.01
C LEU A 11 -11.54 -38.08 2.85
N ALA A 12 -11.21 -38.16 4.14
CA ALA A 12 -11.09 -36.97 5.00
C ALA A 12 -9.75 -36.22 4.82
N ALA A 13 -8.72 -36.86 4.27
CA ALA A 13 -7.40 -36.25 4.04
C ALA A 13 -7.30 -35.49 2.71
N ALA A 14 -8.19 -35.76 1.75
CA ALA A 14 -8.15 -35.14 0.42
C ALA A 14 -8.93 -33.82 0.32
N LEU A 15 -9.76 -33.47 1.31
CA LEU A 15 -10.59 -32.25 1.27
C LEU A 15 -9.96 -31.00 1.88
N LEU A 16 -8.75 -31.12 2.46
CA LEU A 16 -8.04 -30.00 3.13
C LEU A 16 -6.95 -29.33 2.27
N ALA A 17 -6.75 -29.77 1.02
CA ALA A 17 -5.64 -29.32 0.18
C ALA A 17 -5.97 -28.15 -0.77
N SER A 18 -7.18 -27.58 -0.72
CA SER A 18 -7.59 -26.53 -1.66
C SER A 18 -8.42 -25.42 -1.03
N LEU A 19 -8.09 -25.03 0.21
CA LEU A 19 -8.48 -23.73 0.73
C LEU A 19 -7.33 -22.76 0.55
N THR A 20 -7.04 -22.41 -0.70
CA THR A 20 -6.46 -21.09 -0.98
C THR A 20 -7.50 -20.08 -0.52
N LEU A 21 -7.45 -19.66 0.75
CA LEU A 21 -8.05 -18.38 1.10
C LEU A 21 -7.30 -17.38 0.23
N ALA A 22 -7.89 -17.01 -0.90
CA ALA A 22 -7.62 -15.72 -1.50
C ALA A 22 -7.84 -14.73 -0.35
N SER A 23 -6.74 -14.18 0.18
CA SER A 23 -6.82 -12.93 0.91
C SER A 23 -7.56 -12.00 -0.03
N HIS A 24 -8.82 -11.74 0.30
CA HIS A 24 -9.55 -10.70 -0.41
C HIS A 24 -8.70 -9.45 -0.19
N PRO A 25 -8.43 -8.65 -1.23
CA PRO A 25 -7.75 -7.40 -1.02
C PRO A 25 -8.63 -6.61 -0.04
N VAL A 26 -8.21 -6.53 1.21
CA VAL A 26 -8.56 -5.40 2.05
C VAL A 26 -8.15 -4.21 1.19
N HIS A 27 -9.12 -3.39 0.81
CA HIS A 27 -8.90 -2.22 -0.03
C HIS A 27 -7.61 -1.54 0.46
N ALA A 28 -6.61 -1.47 -0.41
CA ALA A 28 -5.33 -0.89 -0.04
C ALA A 28 -5.59 0.55 0.44
N ALA A 29 -5.13 0.87 1.64
CA ALA A 29 -5.37 2.16 2.25
C ALA A 29 -4.45 3.19 1.61
N ALA A 30 -4.96 4.41 1.40
CA ALA A 30 -4.14 5.55 1.01
C ALA A 30 -3.03 5.75 2.06
N ALA A 31 -1.78 5.83 1.62
CA ALA A 31 -0.67 6.02 2.55
C ALA A 31 -0.72 7.36 3.27
N PHE A 32 -1.31 8.36 2.63
CA PHE A 32 -1.37 9.74 3.08
C PHE A 32 -2.78 10.29 2.85
N GLU A 33 -3.33 10.99 3.83
CA GLU A 33 -4.62 11.65 3.75
C GLU A 33 -4.69 12.93 4.59
N PHE A 34 -5.70 13.75 4.31
CA PHE A 34 -5.97 15.03 4.96
C PHE A 34 -7.46 15.37 4.86
N ASP A 35 -7.93 16.34 5.65
CA ASP A 35 -9.34 16.75 5.62
C ASP A 35 -9.63 17.80 4.55
N ASP A 36 -8.71 18.76 4.37
CA ASP A 36 -8.88 19.90 3.47
C ASP A 36 -7.53 20.41 2.91
N PRO A 37 -7.41 20.64 1.60
CA PRO A 37 -6.27 21.36 1.03
C PRO A 37 -6.50 22.88 1.16
N GLN A 38 -5.91 23.54 2.17
CA GLN A 38 -6.17 24.97 2.43
C GLN A 38 -5.79 25.88 1.26
N PHE A 39 -4.74 25.52 0.52
CA PHE A 39 -4.28 26.29 -0.63
C PHE A 39 -4.06 25.40 -1.84
N VAL A 40 -4.74 25.74 -2.93
CA VAL A 40 -4.61 25.09 -4.24
C VAL A 40 -4.08 26.11 -5.24
N THR A 41 -3.00 25.78 -5.96
CA THR A 41 -2.29 26.71 -6.85
C THR A 41 -1.59 26.01 -8.02
N ASP A 42 -1.17 26.78 -9.04
CA ASP A 42 -0.55 26.32 -10.28
C ASP A 42 0.68 27.18 -10.65
N PHE A 43 1.71 27.26 -9.80
CA PHE A 43 2.94 28.02 -10.12
C PHE A 43 3.88 27.30 -11.12
N GLY A 44 3.33 26.61 -12.11
CA GLY A 44 4.06 25.87 -13.13
C GLY A 44 4.19 24.38 -12.84
N ASN A 45 5.13 23.74 -13.55
CA ASN A 45 5.34 22.30 -13.48
C ASN A 45 6.40 21.93 -12.44
N TRP A 46 5.98 21.17 -11.44
CA TRP A 46 6.77 20.77 -10.30
C TRP A 46 6.77 19.26 -10.13
N ASN A 47 7.86 18.75 -9.59
CA ASN A 47 7.92 17.41 -9.03
C ASN A 47 7.81 17.53 -7.51
N PHE A 48 6.87 16.81 -6.92
CA PHE A 48 6.70 16.70 -5.48
C PHE A 48 7.09 15.31 -5.03
N GLY A 49 7.87 15.21 -3.96
CA GLY A 49 8.30 13.95 -3.37
C GLY A 49 7.91 13.88 -1.90
N ILE A 50 7.46 12.71 -1.45
CA ILE A 50 7.17 12.42 -0.05
C ILE A 50 8.16 11.36 0.42
N ASN A 51 8.96 11.71 1.43
CA ASN A 51 9.86 10.77 2.10
C ASN A 51 9.09 10.08 3.22
N PHE A 52 9.26 8.77 3.33
CA PHE A 52 8.66 8.01 4.41
C PHE A 52 9.48 6.78 4.76
N ARG A 53 9.26 6.23 5.96
CA ARG A 53 9.80 4.95 6.41
C ARG A 53 8.66 3.94 6.56
N ALA A 54 8.87 2.72 6.11
CA ALA A 54 7.98 1.61 6.44
C ALA A 54 8.33 1.09 7.83
N ASP A 55 7.39 1.13 8.79
CA ASP A 55 7.59 0.64 10.16
C ASP A 55 7.26 -0.84 10.31
N ARG A 56 6.67 -1.45 9.27
CA ARG A 56 6.39 -2.88 9.13
C ARG A 56 6.51 -3.28 7.66
N ASN A 57 6.48 -4.58 7.35
CA ASN A 57 6.42 -5.02 5.97
C ASN A 57 5.05 -4.65 5.37
N LEU A 58 5.09 -3.93 4.25
CA LEU A 58 3.91 -3.45 3.53
C LEU A 58 3.98 -3.89 2.07
N GLN A 59 2.83 -4.09 1.44
CA GLN A 59 2.71 -4.26 0.01
C GLN A 59 2.11 -3.00 -0.60
N VAL A 60 2.76 -2.46 -1.64
CA VAL A 60 2.23 -1.37 -2.47
C VAL A 60 1.61 -1.98 -3.71
N SER A 61 0.34 -1.69 -3.99
CA SER A 61 -0.38 -2.20 -5.17
C SER A 61 -0.78 -1.12 -6.17
N ALA A 62 -0.71 0.15 -5.79
CA ALA A 62 -1.02 1.27 -6.65
C ALA A 62 -0.21 2.51 -6.27
N LEU A 63 0.05 3.35 -7.25
CA LEU A 63 0.58 4.71 -7.04
C LEU A 63 -0.52 5.71 -7.31
N GLY A 64 -0.55 6.76 -6.50
CA GLY A 64 -1.60 7.77 -6.55
C GLY A 64 -1.07 9.17 -6.77
N TYR A 65 -1.96 10.03 -7.22
CA TYR A 65 -1.73 11.47 -7.27
C TYR A 65 -2.99 12.20 -6.78
N PHE A 66 -2.79 13.32 -6.11
CA PHE A 66 -3.86 14.19 -5.66
C PHE A 66 -4.75 14.55 -6.83
N TRP A 67 -6.06 14.51 -6.61
CA TRP A 67 -7.01 14.78 -7.67
C TRP A 67 -8.15 15.62 -7.15
N ASP A 68 -8.21 16.86 -7.62
CA ASP A 68 -9.38 17.71 -7.50
C ASP A 68 -10.24 17.51 -8.74
N THR A 69 -11.50 17.10 -8.58
CA THR A 69 -12.37 16.79 -9.74
C THR A 69 -12.77 18.02 -10.56
N GLU A 70 -12.64 19.22 -10.00
CA GLU A 70 -12.96 20.48 -10.67
C GLU A 70 -11.72 21.12 -11.29
N LEU A 71 -10.54 20.90 -10.71
CA LEU A 71 -9.29 21.58 -11.09
C LEU A 71 -8.26 20.69 -11.79
N SER A 72 -8.28 19.36 -11.56
CA SER A 72 -7.33 18.42 -12.16
C SER A 72 -7.86 17.84 -13.47
N SER A 73 -7.03 17.88 -14.51
CA SER A 73 -7.34 17.44 -15.87
C SER A 73 -6.21 16.70 -16.56
N ALA A 74 -4.96 16.92 -16.14
CA ALA A 74 -3.78 16.31 -16.71
C ALA A 74 -3.50 14.92 -16.12
N ALA A 75 -2.76 14.11 -16.88
CA ALA A 75 -2.24 12.86 -16.37
C ALA A 75 -0.93 13.10 -15.61
N HIS A 76 -0.79 12.50 -14.44
CA HIS A 76 0.34 12.67 -13.54
C HIS A 76 1.24 11.45 -13.54
N LYS A 77 2.54 11.64 -13.82
CA LYS A 77 3.52 10.56 -13.69
C LYS A 77 3.94 10.45 -12.23
N VAL A 78 3.89 9.24 -11.69
CA VAL A 78 4.25 8.94 -10.29
C VAL A 78 5.22 7.75 -10.26
N ALA A 79 6.22 7.81 -9.40
CA ALA A 79 7.18 6.74 -9.22
C ALA A 79 7.59 6.58 -7.76
N LEU A 80 7.84 5.33 -7.38
CA LEU A 80 8.32 4.92 -6.07
C LEU A 80 9.82 4.59 -6.16
N PHE A 81 10.59 5.10 -5.22
CA PHE A 81 12.03 4.94 -5.12
C PHE A 81 12.44 4.43 -3.74
N SER A 82 13.51 3.65 -3.68
CA SER A 82 14.25 3.43 -2.43
C SER A 82 15.10 4.65 -2.06
N ALA A 83 15.60 4.67 -0.82
CA ALA A 83 16.39 5.80 -0.30
C ALA A 83 17.66 6.14 -1.11
N ASP A 84 18.21 5.17 -1.85
CA ASP A 84 19.38 5.34 -2.72
C ASP A 84 19.03 5.94 -4.10
N GLY A 85 17.74 6.13 -4.40
CA GLY A 85 17.25 6.63 -5.69
C GLY A 85 16.99 5.55 -6.74
N THR A 86 17.06 4.26 -6.37
CA THR A 86 16.65 3.18 -7.28
C THR A 86 15.13 3.19 -7.45
N ARG A 87 14.64 3.22 -8.69
CA ARG A 87 13.20 3.18 -9.00
C ARG A 87 12.65 1.77 -8.81
N LEU A 88 11.66 1.63 -7.95
CA LEU A 88 11.00 0.36 -7.64
C LEU A 88 9.74 0.13 -8.49
N ALA A 89 8.98 1.19 -8.74
CA ALA A 89 7.77 1.16 -9.58
C ALA A 89 7.46 2.54 -10.16
N ALA A 90 6.63 2.59 -11.20
CA ALA A 90 6.08 3.81 -11.77
C ALA A 90 4.70 3.57 -12.38
N ALA A 91 3.86 4.61 -12.40
CA ALA A 91 2.56 4.62 -13.04
C ALA A 91 2.23 6.02 -13.58
N THR A 92 1.22 6.08 -14.45
CA THR A 92 0.61 7.34 -14.87
C THR A 92 -0.81 7.34 -14.34
N VAL A 93 -1.11 8.28 -13.43
CA VAL A 93 -2.43 8.51 -12.85
C VAL A 93 -3.22 9.45 -13.75
N SER A 94 -4.47 9.13 -14.02
CA SER A 94 -5.35 9.80 -14.97
C SER A 94 -6.75 10.01 -14.41
N ALA A 95 -7.56 10.83 -15.07
CA ALA A 95 -8.93 11.14 -14.66
C ALA A 95 -9.85 9.89 -14.58
N GLY A 96 -9.52 8.82 -15.31
CA GLY A 96 -10.28 7.57 -15.32
C GLY A 96 -9.93 6.61 -14.19
N ASP A 97 -8.83 6.84 -13.46
CA ASP A 97 -8.37 5.97 -12.39
C ASP A 97 -9.27 6.09 -11.14
N ALA A 98 -9.29 5.04 -10.31
CA ALA A 98 -10.17 5.00 -9.15
C ALA A 98 -9.82 6.10 -8.13
N LEU A 99 -10.81 6.91 -7.74
CA LEU A 99 -10.69 7.91 -6.68
C LEU A 99 -10.91 7.23 -5.32
N ASN A 100 -9.98 7.43 -4.39
CA ASN A 100 -10.09 7.00 -3.00
C ASN A 100 -9.55 8.11 -2.10
N GLY A 101 -10.44 8.70 -1.30
CA GLY A 101 -10.17 9.95 -0.60
C GLY A 101 -9.84 11.07 -1.59
N HIS A 102 -8.74 11.78 -1.37
CA HIS A 102 -8.30 12.92 -2.20
C HIS A 102 -7.39 12.53 -3.36
N PHE A 103 -7.18 11.23 -3.61
CA PHE A 103 -6.21 10.74 -4.58
C PHE A 103 -6.84 9.78 -5.58
N ARG A 104 -6.42 9.86 -6.83
CA ARG A 104 -6.65 8.81 -7.82
C ARG A 104 -5.48 7.83 -7.85
N TYR A 105 -5.77 6.56 -8.07
CA TYR A 105 -4.78 5.47 -8.00
C TYR A 105 -4.74 4.63 -9.27
N SER A 106 -3.54 4.50 -9.83
CA SER A 106 -3.25 3.60 -10.94
C SER A 106 -2.48 2.37 -10.43
N LEU A 107 -2.91 1.18 -10.87
CA LEU A 107 -2.33 -0.09 -10.41
C LEU A 107 -0.89 -0.27 -10.89
N ILE A 108 -0.09 -0.94 -10.07
CA ILE A 108 1.27 -1.37 -10.39
C ILE A 108 1.46 -2.86 -10.08
N ASP A 109 2.52 -3.45 -10.61
CA ASP A 109 3.02 -4.71 -10.07
C ASP A 109 3.40 -4.51 -8.60
N ALA A 110 2.96 -5.44 -7.75
CA ALA A 110 3.04 -5.25 -6.31
C ALA A 110 4.50 -5.17 -5.82
N VAL A 111 4.82 -4.11 -5.06
CA VAL A 111 6.15 -3.90 -4.47
C VAL A 111 6.09 -4.16 -2.97
N THR A 112 7.04 -4.93 -2.45
CA THR A 112 7.16 -5.11 -0.99
C THR A 112 8.08 -4.03 -0.41
N LEU A 113 7.56 -3.28 0.54
CA LEU A 113 8.35 -2.39 1.40
C LEU A 113 8.79 -3.18 2.63
N THR A 114 10.08 -3.12 2.93
CA THR A 114 10.66 -3.81 4.07
C THR A 114 10.65 -2.87 5.28
N ALA A 115 10.25 -3.40 6.42
CA ALA A 115 10.27 -2.68 7.69
C ALA A 115 11.67 -2.09 7.99
N GLY A 116 11.71 -0.87 8.49
CA GLY A 116 12.93 -0.13 8.82
C GLY A 116 13.53 0.64 7.65
N ASN A 117 13.16 0.34 6.40
CA ASN A 117 13.71 1.02 5.23
C ASN A 117 12.95 2.32 4.91
N SER A 118 13.69 3.28 4.33
CA SER A 118 13.13 4.54 3.83
C SER A 118 12.93 4.52 2.33
N TYR A 119 11.90 5.22 1.89
CA TYR A 119 11.42 5.28 0.52
C TYR A 119 11.00 6.71 0.17
N ARG A 120 10.90 6.99 -1.11
CA ARG A 120 10.33 8.24 -1.63
C ARG A 120 9.34 7.92 -2.73
N VAL A 121 8.13 8.45 -2.61
CA VAL A 121 7.20 8.52 -3.75
C VAL A 121 7.29 9.91 -4.35
N VAL A 122 7.43 10.00 -5.67
CA VAL A 122 7.59 11.27 -6.39
C VAL A 122 6.58 11.35 -7.51
N GLY A 123 5.92 12.49 -7.68
CA GLY A 123 4.97 12.72 -8.75
C GLY A 123 5.10 14.10 -9.36
N SER A 124 4.85 14.20 -10.66
CA SER A 124 4.83 15.47 -11.39
C SER A 124 3.42 16.08 -11.37
N SER A 125 3.34 17.36 -11.05
CA SER A 125 2.09 18.14 -11.19
C SER A 125 1.71 18.37 -12.64
N ALA A 126 2.61 18.12 -13.59
CA ALA A 126 2.43 18.52 -14.98
C ALA A 126 2.08 20.02 -15.04
N SER A 127 0.94 20.38 -15.60
CA SER A 127 0.45 21.77 -15.60
C SER A 127 -0.78 21.96 -14.72
N ASP A 128 -1.07 20.98 -13.87
CA ASP A 128 -2.25 20.95 -13.03
C ASP A 128 -1.99 21.56 -11.65
N PHE A 129 -3.09 21.91 -10.99
CA PHE A 129 -3.09 22.42 -9.64
C PHE A 129 -2.56 21.39 -8.64
N TYR A 130 -1.82 21.88 -7.66
CA TYR A 130 -1.35 21.14 -6.50
C TYR A 130 -1.68 21.92 -5.23
N PHE A 131 -1.53 21.25 -4.09
CA PHE A 131 -1.87 21.85 -2.80
C PHE A 131 -0.73 21.84 -1.80
N TYR A 132 -0.84 22.74 -0.83
CA TYR A 132 0.01 22.85 0.35
C TYR A 132 -0.85 23.30 1.54
N ASP A 133 -0.32 23.21 2.76
CA ASP A 133 -1.09 23.50 3.99
C ASP A 133 -2.29 22.57 4.18
N ALA A 134 -1.97 21.27 4.22
CA ALA A 134 -2.96 20.23 4.45
C ALA A 134 -3.45 20.26 5.90
N VAL A 135 -4.78 20.36 6.10
CA VAL A 135 -5.37 20.29 7.44
C VAL A 135 -5.50 18.83 7.87
N ASN A 136 -5.08 18.54 9.11
CA ASN A 136 -5.15 17.21 9.72
C ASN A 136 -4.47 16.11 8.88
N PHE A 137 -3.31 16.43 8.28
CA PHE A 137 -2.51 15.44 7.58
C PHE A 137 -2.23 14.21 8.45
N SER A 138 -2.40 13.03 7.87
CA SER A 138 -2.14 11.76 8.51
C SER A 138 -1.53 10.74 7.55
N SER A 139 -0.74 9.82 8.12
CA SER A 139 -0.23 8.64 7.40
C SER A 139 -0.91 7.37 7.90
N THR A 140 -1.13 6.42 6.99
CA THR A 140 -1.65 5.10 7.35
C THR A 140 -0.71 4.36 8.31
N ALA A 141 -1.28 3.56 9.20
CA ALA A 141 -0.53 2.76 10.16
C ALA A 141 0.55 1.89 9.47
N GLY A 142 1.78 1.93 10.00
CA GLY A 142 2.94 1.25 9.42
C GLY A 142 3.77 2.12 8.48
N ILE A 143 3.38 3.38 8.27
CA ILE A 143 4.17 4.39 7.55
C ILE A 143 4.47 5.56 8.50
N SER A 144 5.74 5.91 8.62
CA SER A 144 6.22 7.14 9.24
C SER A 144 6.58 8.16 8.17
N TYR A 145 5.88 9.30 8.13
CA TYR A 145 6.23 10.44 7.28
C TYR A 145 7.56 11.06 7.74
N LEU A 146 8.45 11.38 6.79
CA LEU A 146 9.78 11.94 7.04
C LEU A 146 9.98 13.34 6.43
N GLY A 147 8.93 13.97 5.93
CA GLY A 147 9.01 15.24 5.21
C GLY A 147 8.84 15.09 3.70
N ASN A 148 8.67 16.22 3.03
CA ASN A 148 8.50 16.27 1.59
C ASN A 148 9.67 17.04 0.94
N VAL A 149 9.79 16.89 -0.37
CA VAL A 149 10.77 17.59 -1.21
C VAL A 149 10.06 18.06 -2.47
N TYR A 150 10.59 19.10 -3.10
CA TYR A 150 10.11 19.52 -4.41
C TYR A 150 11.27 19.99 -5.29
N SER A 151 11.07 19.90 -6.60
CA SER A 151 11.97 20.53 -7.56
C SER A 151 11.21 20.93 -8.82
N ALA A 152 11.72 21.94 -9.51
CA ALA A 152 11.18 22.31 -10.81
C ALA A 152 11.25 21.11 -11.77
N ALA A 153 10.18 20.86 -12.53
CA ALA A 153 10.19 19.79 -13.51
C ALA A 153 11.16 20.15 -14.65
N THR A 154 12.38 19.60 -14.60
CA THR A 154 13.31 19.70 -15.73
C THR A 154 12.76 18.81 -16.84
N GLY A 155 12.60 19.33 -18.06
CA GLY A 155 12.00 18.63 -19.21
C GLY A 155 12.69 17.32 -19.65
N THR A 156 13.62 16.80 -18.85
CA THR A 156 14.25 15.48 -18.97
C THR A 156 13.32 14.32 -18.59
N GLY A 157 12.17 14.60 -17.95
CA GLY A 157 11.22 13.58 -17.53
C GLY A 157 11.70 12.71 -16.36
N ALA A 158 12.81 13.09 -15.72
CA ALA A 158 13.26 12.49 -14.48
C ALA A 158 12.34 12.96 -13.34
N LEU A 159 11.59 12.02 -12.75
CA LEU A 159 10.80 12.30 -11.56
C LEU A 159 11.70 12.43 -10.33
N PHE A 160 12.78 11.66 -10.24
CA PHE A 160 13.64 11.65 -9.06
C PHE A 160 14.78 12.66 -9.18
N ASP A 161 14.85 13.54 -8.19
CA ASP A 161 15.93 14.50 -8.00
C ASP A 161 16.66 14.19 -6.69
N GLN A 162 17.98 13.99 -6.79
CA GLN A 162 18.85 13.77 -5.63
C GLN A 162 19.17 15.07 -4.90
N THR A 163 19.05 16.22 -5.57
CA THR A 163 19.36 17.56 -5.06
C THR A 163 18.14 18.47 -5.22
N PRO A 164 16.99 18.15 -4.60
CA PRO A 164 15.79 18.96 -4.72
C PRO A 164 16.01 20.38 -4.20
N ASP A 165 15.27 21.35 -4.77
CA ASP A 165 15.43 22.79 -4.53
C ASP A 165 15.29 23.16 -3.04
N ALA A 166 14.45 22.45 -2.27
CA ALA A 166 14.46 22.39 -0.81
C ALA A 166 13.56 21.26 -0.29
N GLY A 167 13.87 20.74 0.90
CA GLY A 167 12.93 19.95 1.70
C GLY A 167 11.99 20.91 2.45
N ASN A 168 10.68 20.80 2.20
CA ASN A 168 9.67 21.50 2.99
C ASN A 168 9.28 20.63 4.22
N ASP A 169 8.63 21.29 5.18
CA ASP A 169 8.37 20.94 6.56
C ASP A 169 7.89 19.48 6.79
N THR A 170 8.39 18.88 7.88
CA THR A 170 7.86 17.62 8.45
C THR A 170 6.45 17.75 9.02
N VAL A 171 5.92 18.97 9.12
CA VAL A 171 4.57 19.27 9.58
C VAL A 171 3.65 19.69 8.42
N ASN A 172 4.19 20.34 7.38
CA ASN A 172 3.39 20.96 6.35
C ASN A 172 4.06 21.04 4.96
N GLY A 173 3.77 20.04 4.11
CA GLY A 173 4.41 19.89 2.81
C GLY A 173 3.67 20.51 1.62
N TYR A 174 4.36 20.49 0.48
CA TYR A 174 3.72 20.48 -0.84
C TYR A 174 3.41 19.04 -1.20
N TRP A 175 2.21 18.81 -1.72
CA TRP A 175 1.66 17.48 -1.89
C TRP A 175 1.26 17.21 -3.34
N GLY A 176 1.24 15.93 -3.68
CA GLY A 176 0.93 15.47 -5.02
C GLY A 176 0.87 13.95 -5.06
N PRO A 177 2.02 13.25 -4.97
CA PRO A 177 2.02 11.79 -5.04
C PRO A 177 1.46 11.13 -3.77
N SER A 178 0.99 9.90 -3.92
CA SER A 178 0.65 8.98 -2.84
C SER A 178 0.85 7.53 -3.29
N LEU A 179 0.57 6.57 -2.41
CA LEU A 179 0.62 5.14 -2.71
C LEU A 179 -0.46 4.40 -1.92
N ALA A 180 -0.95 3.29 -2.46
CA ALA A 180 -1.92 2.43 -1.77
C ALA A 180 -1.19 1.26 -1.12
N VAL A 181 -1.31 1.11 0.20
CA VAL A 181 -0.60 0.10 0.98
C VAL A 181 -1.51 -0.87 1.70
N SER A 182 -1.03 -2.10 1.86
CA SER A 182 -1.65 -3.10 2.72
C SER A 182 -0.58 -3.83 3.56
N PRO A 183 -0.94 -4.30 4.76
CA PRO A 183 -0.05 -5.14 5.55
C PRO A 183 0.32 -6.44 4.82
N VAL A 184 1.59 -6.83 4.84
CA VAL A 184 1.98 -8.19 4.42
C VAL A 184 1.61 -9.17 5.55
N PRO A 185 0.78 -10.20 5.30
CA PRO A 185 0.44 -11.18 6.33
C PRO A 185 1.69 -11.92 6.83
N GLU A 186 1.92 -11.93 8.14
CA GLU A 186 3.07 -12.63 8.72
C GLU A 186 2.88 -14.16 8.60
N PRO A 187 3.91 -14.93 8.16
CA PRO A 187 3.83 -16.39 8.05
C PRO A 187 3.42 -17.10 9.35
N SER A 188 3.79 -16.54 10.50
CA SER A 188 3.43 -17.02 11.84
C SER A 188 1.92 -17.01 12.09
N THR A 189 1.19 -16.07 11.49
CA THR A 189 -0.29 -15.99 11.60
C THR A 189 -0.93 -17.26 11.06
N TYR A 190 -0.45 -17.74 9.91
CA TYR A 190 -0.90 -19.00 9.33
C TYR A 190 -0.43 -20.19 10.15
N GLY A 191 0.82 -20.16 10.64
CA GLY A 191 1.35 -21.21 11.51
C GLY A 191 0.52 -21.40 12.78
N LEU A 192 0.15 -20.32 13.47
CA LEU A 192 -0.66 -20.35 14.68
C LEU A 192 -2.11 -20.73 14.39
N LEU A 193 -2.69 -20.26 13.27
CA LEU A 193 -4.03 -20.69 12.84
C LEU A 193 -4.07 -22.20 12.59
N LEU A 194 -3.10 -22.72 11.82
CA LEU A 194 -2.99 -24.15 11.52
C LEU A 194 -2.72 -24.97 12.78
N ALA A 195 -1.86 -24.49 13.67
CA ALA A 195 -1.62 -25.12 14.97
C ALA A 195 -2.90 -25.16 15.82
N GLY A 196 -3.65 -24.05 15.89
CA GLY A 196 -4.91 -23.96 16.60
C GLY A 196 -5.98 -24.91 16.06
N LEU A 197 -6.14 -24.96 14.73
CA LEU A 197 -7.07 -25.88 14.07
C LEU A 197 -6.65 -27.34 14.27
N GLY A 198 -5.35 -27.64 14.21
CA GLY A 198 -4.80 -28.96 14.48
C GLY A 198 -5.09 -29.43 15.91
N LEU A 199 -4.89 -28.56 16.90
CA LEU A 199 -5.21 -28.85 18.30
C LEU A 199 -6.70 -29.11 18.51
N MET A 200 -7.58 -28.32 17.89
CA MET A 200 -9.03 -28.53 17.97
C MET A 200 -9.45 -29.88 17.34
N GLY A 201 -8.84 -30.27 16.22
CA GLY A 201 -9.07 -31.58 15.60
C GLY A 201 -8.69 -32.75 16.53
N VAL A 202 -7.52 -32.67 17.17
CA VAL A 202 -7.07 -33.68 18.15
C VAL A 202 -8.01 -33.76 19.35
N MET A 203 -8.40 -32.61 19.92
CA MET A 203 -9.32 -32.57 21.06
C MET A 203 -10.69 -33.18 20.73
N HIS A 204 -11.22 -32.91 19.53
CA HIS A 204 -12.46 -33.51 19.07
C HIS A 204 -12.37 -35.04 18.94
N GLN A 205 -11.24 -35.53 18.41
CA GLN A 205 -11.01 -36.97 18.26
C GLN A 205 -10.84 -37.67 19.62
N VAL A 206 -10.18 -37.04 20.59
CA VAL A 206 -10.04 -37.56 21.96
C VAL A 206 -11.39 -37.61 22.68
N ARG A 207 -12.25 -36.59 22.52
CA ARG A 207 -13.59 -36.57 23.10
C ARG A 207 -14.48 -37.69 22.57
N ARG A 208 -14.40 -38.00 21.26
CA ARG A 208 -15.15 -39.10 20.64
C ARG A 208 -14.73 -40.50 21.10
N ARG A 209 -13.53 -40.64 21.70
CA ARG A 209 -12.98 -41.94 22.12
C ARG A 209 -13.21 -42.27 23.59
N ARG A 210 -13.88 -41.42 24.38
CA ARG A 210 -14.21 -41.74 25.78
C ARG A 210 -15.41 -42.70 25.82
N PRO A 211 -15.25 -43.95 26.28
CA PRO A 211 -16.37 -44.87 26.47
C PRO A 211 -17.21 -44.39 27.65
N THR A 212 -18.52 -44.27 27.45
CA THR A 212 -19.50 -44.19 28.55
C THR A 212 -19.38 -45.46 29.39
N ARG A 213 -18.88 -45.31 30.61
CA ARG A 213 -18.97 -46.33 31.65
C ARG A 213 -20.36 -46.32 32.27
#